data_AF-A0A3N2MCZ9-F1
#
_entry.id   AF-A0A3N2MCZ9-F1
#
_cell.length_a   1.000
_cell.length_b   1.000
_cell.length_c   1.000
_cell.angle_alpha   90.00
_cell.angle_beta   90.00
_cell.angle_gamma   90.00
#
_symmetry.space_group_name_H-M   'P 1'
#
loop_
_entity.id
_entity.type
_entity.pdbx_description
1 polymer ?
#
loop_
_entity_poly.entity_id
_entity_poly.type
_entity_poly.pdbx_seq_one_letter_code
_entity_poly.pdbx_strand_id
1 'polypeptide(L)' 'MVSVYPDRFGIRWFTKAWFNNSESGEAAIEIERQTAINFIRDLVEKDEWLEEYYPTQMEAYHNAINQTREQLLKQSV' A
#
# COMPACT_ATOMS: atom_id res chain seq x y z
N MET A 1 0.63 -6.76 -1.37
CA MET A 1 1.44 -7.03 -0.15
C MET A 1 2.15 -5.75 0.25
N VAL A 2 2.43 -5.54 1.54
CA VAL A 2 3.25 -4.40 2.02
C VAL A 2 4.27 -4.91 3.03
N SER A 3 5.44 -4.30 3.07
CA SER A 3 6.51 -4.64 4.02
C SER A 3 7.20 -3.39 4.50
N VAL A 4 7.57 -3.40 5.79
CA VAL A 4 8.34 -2.35 6.44
C VAL A 4 9.62 -2.96 7.02
N TYR A 5 10.77 -2.36 6.73
CA TYR A 5 12.06 -2.92 7.13
C TYR A 5 13.13 -1.83 7.32
N PRO A 6 14.09 -2.05 8.24
CA PRO A 6 15.26 -1.19 8.35
C PRO A 6 16.31 -1.51 7.28
N ASP A 7 17.23 -0.57 7.05
CA ASP A 7 18.50 -0.88 6.40
C ASP A 7 19.36 -1.85 7.23
N ARG A 8 20.50 -2.26 6.67
CA ARG A 8 21.45 -3.16 7.33
C ARG A 8 21.91 -2.67 8.72
N PHE A 9 21.89 -1.37 8.96
CA PHE A 9 22.41 -0.75 10.19
C PHE A 9 21.31 -0.37 11.18
N GLY A 10 20.02 -0.53 10.82
CA GLY A 10 18.91 -0.10 11.66
C GLY A 10 18.66 1.41 11.67
N ILE A 11 19.32 2.17 10.79
CA ILE A 11 19.32 3.63 10.81
C ILE A 11 18.16 4.17 9.98
N ARG A 12 18.12 3.80 8.70
CA ARG A 12 17.03 4.17 7.79
C ARG A 12 15.97 3.09 7.76
N TRP A 13 14.72 3.51 7.58
CA TRP A 13 13.57 2.61 7.49
C TRP A 13 12.87 2.79 6.18
N PHE A 14 12.32 1.71 5.63
CA PHE A 14 11.70 1.71 4.33
C PHE A 14 10.37 0.97 4.36
N THR A 15 9.42 1.45 3.55
CA THR A 15 8.22 0.72 3.15
C THR A 15 8.35 0.29 1.69
N LYS A 16 7.83 -0.89 1.36
CA LYS A 16 7.71 -1.40 -0.01
C LYS A 16 6.38 -2.11 -0.17
N ALA A 17 5.67 -1.82 -1.26
CA ALA A 17 4.40 -2.46 -1.60
C ALA A 17 4.46 -3.19 -2.94
N TRP A 18 3.61 -4.20 -3.09
CA TRP A 18 3.39 -4.96 -4.31
C TRP A 18 1.91 -4.95 -4.62
N PHE A 19 1.58 -4.38 -5.77
CA PHE A 19 0.23 -4.31 -6.33
C PHE A 19 0.12 -5.24 -7.54
N ASN A 20 -1.10 -5.67 -7.87
CA ASN A 20 -1.44 -6.38 -9.11
C ASN A 20 -0.53 -7.58 -9.45
N ASN A 21 -0.16 -8.38 -8.44
CA ASN A 21 0.75 -9.54 -8.58
C ASN A 21 2.13 -9.21 -9.20
N SER A 22 2.57 -7.95 -9.12
CA SER A 22 3.93 -7.56 -9.52
C SER A 22 4.96 -8.33 -8.68
N GLU A 23 5.99 -8.90 -9.32
CA GLU A 23 7.11 -9.56 -8.63
C GLU A 23 8.10 -8.52 -8.06
N SER A 24 8.35 -7.44 -8.80
CA SER A 24 9.31 -6.40 -8.40
C SER A 24 8.75 -5.45 -7.33
N GLY A 25 7.44 -5.23 -7.33
CA GLY A 25 6.77 -4.25 -6.49
C GLY A 25 7.17 -2.80 -6.83
N GLU A 26 6.59 -1.86 -6.10
CA GLU A 26 6.86 -0.42 -6.23
C GLU A 26 8.23 -0.05 -5.66
N ALA A 27 8.73 1.14 -6.00
CA ALA A 27 9.94 1.66 -5.38
C ALA A 27 9.80 1.69 -3.84
N ALA A 28 10.89 1.36 -3.14
CA ALA A 28 10.92 1.49 -1.69
C ALA A 28 10.97 2.98 -1.32
N ILE A 29 10.19 3.38 -0.32
CA ILE A 29 10.11 4.76 0.17
C ILE A 29 10.74 4.79 1.55
N GLU A 30 11.67 5.72 1.76
CA GLU A 30 12.26 5.96 3.08
C GLU A 30 11.21 6.60 4.00
N ILE A 31 11.09 6.08 5.21
CA ILE A 31 10.11 6.51 6.21
C ILE A 31 10.79 6.73 7.56
N GLU A 32 10.11 7.47 8.43
CA GLU A 32 10.58 7.62 9.80
C GLU A 32 10.46 6.31 10.58
N ARG A 33 11.44 6.07 11.47
CA ARG A 33 11.44 4.89 12.35
C ARG A 33 10.17 4.80 13.20
N GLN A 34 9.65 5.93 13.68
CA GLN A 34 8.45 5.92 14.53
C GLN A 34 7.23 5.49 13.73
N THR A 35 7.08 5.95 12.50
CA THR A 35 6.02 5.55 11.58
C THR A 35 6.10 4.06 11.27
N ALA A 36 7.32 3.54 11.01
CA ALA A 36 7.55 2.11 10.84
C ALA A 36 7.13 1.28 12.08
N ILE A 37 7.48 1.73 13.28
CA ILE A 37 7.09 1.07 14.53
C ILE A 37 5.57 1.08 14.71
N ASN A 38 4.91 2.19 14.39
CA ASN A 38 3.45 2.29 14.49
C ASN A 38 2.76 1.28 13.56
N PHE A 39 3.23 1.15 12.32
CA PHE A 39 2.72 0.15 11.38
C PHE A 39 2.95 -1.28 11.87
N ILE A 40 4.16 -1.61 12.33
CA ILE A 40 4.50 -2.95 12.84
C ILE A 40 3.68 -3.33 14.08
N ARG A 41 3.22 -2.35 14.84
CA ARG A 41 2.37 -2.55 16.03
C ARG A 41 0.88 -2.52 15.71
N ASP A 42 0.50 -2.55 14.44
CA ASP A 42 -0.88 -2.47 13.96
C ASP A 42 -1.62 -1.22 14.49
N LEU A 43 -0.89 -0.11 14.68
CA LEU A 43 -1.46 1.18 15.10
C LEU A 43 -1.88 2.06 13.92
N VAL A 44 -1.56 1.63 12.70
CA VAL A 44 -1.98 2.27 11.44
C VAL A 44 -2.57 1.19 10.57
N GLU A 45 -3.77 1.43 10.06
CA GLU A 45 -4.44 0.48 9.17
C GLU A 45 -3.69 0.34 7.85
N LYS A 46 -3.74 -0.85 7.26
CA LYS A 46 -3.01 -1.12 6.03
C LYS A 46 -3.48 -0.25 4.86
N ASP A 47 -4.78 0.00 4.74
CA ASP A 47 -5.31 0.82 3.64
C ASP A 47 -4.89 2.29 3.82
N GLU A 48 -4.97 2.82 5.04
CA GLU A 48 -4.47 4.16 5.39
C GLU A 48 -2.96 4.30 5.06
N TRP A 49 -2.17 3.29 5.41
CA TRP A 49 -0.75 3.24 5.09
C TRP A 49 -0.47 3.27 3.58
N LEU A 50 -1.24 2.51 2.80
CA LEU A 50 -1.07 2.47 1.34
C LEU A 50 -1.56 3.76 0.68
N GLU A 51 -2.59 4.41 1.22
CA GLU A 51 -3.04 5.73 0.73
C GLU A 51 -1.98 6.81 0.96
N GLU A 52 -1.28 6.78 2.09
CA GLU A 52 -0.23 7.75 2.41
C GLU A 52 1.02 7.57 1.53
N TYR A 53 1.52 6.33 1.40
CA TYR A 53 2.81 6.07 0.74
C TYR A 53 2.70 5.64 -0.73
N TYR A 54 1.55 5.12 -1.15
CA TYR A 54 1.33 4.62 -2.52
C TYR A 54 -0.01 5.13 -3.11
N PRO A 55 -0.27 6.46 -3.09
CA PRO A 55 -1.58 7.02 -3.40
C PRO A 55 -2.05 6.72 -4.82
N THR A 56 -1.17 6.77 -5.82
CA THR A 56 -1.53 6.51 -7.23
C THR A 56 -1.94 5.06 -7.44
N GLN A 57 -1.28 4.11 -6.79
CA GLN A 57 -1.63 2.70 -6.86
C GLN A 57 -2.96 2.42 -6.14
N MET A 58 -3.22 3.10 -5.01
CA MET A 58 -4.50 3.02 -4.30
C MET A 58 -5.65 3.65 -5.08
N GLU A 59 -5.43 4.78 -5.75
CA GLU A 59 -6.42 5.40 -6.63
C GLU A 59 -6.83 4.44 -7.76
N ALA A 60 -5.85 3.82 -8.44
CA ALA A 60 -6.11 2.83 -9.47
C ALA A 60 -6.90 1.62 -8.92
N TYR A 61 -6.57 1.15 -7.71
CA TYR A 61 -7.27 0.07 -7.03
C TYR A 61 -8.73 0.43 -6.74
N HIS A 62 -8.99 1.61 -6.18
CA HIS A 62 -10.36 2.10 -5.92
C HIS A 62 -11.17 2.26 -7.20
N ASN A 63 -10.54 2.77 -8.26
CA ASN A 63 -11.18 2.92 -9.57
C ASN A 63 -11.58 1.56 -10.16
N ALA A 64 -10.72 0.55 -10.06
CA ALA A 64 -11.03 -0.81 -10.53
C ALA A 64 -12.22 -1.45 -9.77
N ILE A 65 -12.31 -1.25 -8.46
CA ILE A 65 -13.44 -1.72 -7.65
C ILE A 65 -14.73 -1.03 -8.08
N ASN A 66 -14.71 0.29 -8.21
CA ASN A 66 -15.89 1.06 -8.58
C ASN A 66 -16.37 0.69 -10.00
N GLN A 67 -15.45 0.53 -10.95
CA GLN A 67 -15.77 0.06 -12.29
C GLN A 67 -16.42 -1.32 -12.29
N THR A 68 -15.90 -2.26 -11.48
CA THR A 68 -16.47 -3.61 -11.34
C THR A 68 -17.89 -3.55 -10.77
N ARG A 69 -18.14 -2.71 -9.76
CA ARG A 69 -19.48 -2.50 -9.21
C ARG A 69 -20.45 -1.96 -10.25
N GLU A 70 -20.07 -0.92 -10.99
CA GLU A 70 -20.90 -0.35 -12.05
C GLU A 70 -21.22 -1.37 -13.14
N GLN A 71 -20.26 -2.21 -13.52
CA GLN A 71 -20.47 -3.25 -14.52
C GLN A 71 -21.47 -4.30 -14.05
N LEU A 72 -21.39 -4.76 -12.79
CA LEU A 72 -22.34 -5.70 -12.22
C LEU A 72 -23.75 -5.11 -12.14
N LEU A 73 -23.88 -3.83 -11.77
CA LEU A 73 -25.17 -3.14 -11.74
C LEU A 73 -25.80 -3.06 -13.15
N LYS A 74 -25.01 -2.72 -14.18
CA LYS A 74 -25.48 -2.70 -15.58
C LYS A 74 -25.90 -4.07 -16.10
N GLN A 75 -25.32 -5.17 -15.59
CA GLN A 75 -25.69 -6.54 -15.98
C GLN A 75 -26.93 -7.06 -15.25
N SER A 76 -27.32 -6.43 -14.14
CA SER A 76 -28.53 -6.77 -13.38
C SER A 76 -29.79 -6.03 -13.85
N VAL A 77 -29.68 -5.20 -14.89
CA VAL A 77 -30.76 -4.46 -15.56
C VAL A 77 -31.03 -5.09 -16.92
#